data_AF-A0A221NWD2-F1
#
_entry.id   AF-A0A221NWD2-F1
#
_cell.length_a   1.000
_cell.length_b   1.000
_cell.length_c   1.000
_cell.angle_alpha   90.00
_cell.angle_beta   90.00
_cell.angle_gamma   90.00
#
_symmetry.space_group_name_H-M   'P 1'
#
loop_
_entity.id
_entity.type
_entity.pdbx_description
1 polymer ?
#
loop_
_entity_poly.entity_id
_entity_poly.type
_entity_poly.pdbx_seq_one_letter_code
_entity_poly.pdbx_strand_id
1 'polypeptide(L)'
;MSREGVRRLPYAVGPPAAREALGGVGEPDVEGWVTATLAVESEEVAHSQLTALGPKAGVRVATGLREWFAGEAARTAALYRRADTG
;
A
#
# COMPACT_ATOMS: atom_id res chain seq x y z
N MET A 1 -6.89 0.10 2.98
CA MET A 1 -6.20 1.40 2.87
C MET A 1 -6.81 2.38 3.84
N SER A 2 -6.00 3.20 4.50
CA SER A 2 -6.52 4.28 5.36
C SER A 2 -7.04 5.46 4.54
N ARG A 3 -7.74 6.41 5.19
CA ARG A 3 -8.22 7.66 4.56
C ARG A 3 -7.11 8.43 3.84
N GLU A 4 -5.91 8.44 4.40
CA GLU A 4 -4.76 9.12 3.80
C GLU A 4 -4.17 8.31 2.63
N GLY A 5 -4.21 6.97 2.70
CA GLY A 5 -3.89 6.12 1.55
C GLY A 5 -4.83 6.38 0.37
N VAL A 6 -6.13 6.53 0.63
CA VAL A 6 -7.13 6.86 -0.42
C VAL A 6 -6.83 8.20 -1.08
N ARG A 7 -6.44 9.22 -0.30
CA ARG A 7 -6.04 10.53 -0.84
C ARG A 7 -4.78 10.47 -1.67
N ARG A 8 -3.84 9.58 -1.33
CA ARG A 8 -2.56 9.44 -2.04
C ARG A 8 -2.61 8.53 -3.26
N LEU A 9 -3.62 7.67 -3.35
CA LEU A 9 -3.75 6.71 -4.44
C LEU A 9 -3.65 7.33 -5.84
N PRO A 10 -4.33 8.45 -6.18
CA PRO A 10 -4.20 9.07 -7.50
C PRO A 10 -2.79 9.50 -7.89
N TYR A 11 -1.94 9.82 -6.89
CA TYR A 11 -0.55 10.20 -7.10
C TYR A 11 0.37 8.99 -7.28
N ALA A 12 -0.05 7.82 -6.77
CA ALA A 12 0.71 6.58 -6.86
C ALA A 12 0.41 5.80 -8.14
N VAL A 13 -0.86 5.68 -8.53
CA VAL A 13 -1.32 4.81 -9.63
C VAL A 13 -1.87 5.59 -10.83
N GLY A 14 -1.95 6.92 -10.70
CA GLY A 14 -2.58 7.79 -11.69
C GLY A 14 -4.10 8.00 -11.43
N PRO A 15 -4.66 9.17 -11.82
CA PRO A 15 -6.07 9.49 -11.56
C PRO A 15 -7.11 8.52 -12.15
N PRO A 16 -6.96 7.97 -13.38
CA PRO A 16 -7.94 7.03 -13.94
C PRO A 16 -8.01 5.72 -13.15
N ALA A 17 -6.85 5.08 -12.92
CA ALA A 17 -6.77 3.83 -12.18
C ALA A 17 -7.23 4.00 -10.71
N ALA A 18 -6.94 5.15 -10.09
CA ALA A 18 -7.42 5.43 -8.74
C ALA A 18 -8.95 5.57 -8.69
N ARG A 19 -9.59 6.21 -9.68
CA ARG A 19 -11.06 6.30 -9.73
C ARG A 19 -11.71 4.94 -9.92
N GLU A 20 -11.16 4.11 -10.79
CA GLU A 20 -11.65 2.76 -11.01
C GLU A 20 -11.54 1.92 -9.74
N ALA A 21 -10.36 1.91 -9.11
CA ALA A 21 -10.12 1.18 -7.87
C ALA A 21 -11.00 1.66 -6.71
N LEU A 22 -11.31 2.97 -6.64
CA LEU A 22 -12.13 3.57 -5.59
C LEU A 22 -13.64 3.53 -5.87
N GLY A 23 -14.05 3.36 -7.12
CA GLY A 23 -15.44 3.46 -7.55
C GLY A 23 -16.37 2.37 -7.02
N GLY A 24 -15.80 1.21 -6.65
CA GLY A 24 -16.54 0.07 -6.09
C GLY A 24 -16.32 -0.16 -4.59
N VAL A 25 -15.69 0.79 -3.90
CA VAL A 25 -15.25 0.59 -2.52
C VAL A 25 -16.42 0.81 -1.55
N GLY A 26 -16.67 -0.19 -0.70
CA GLY A 26 -17.69 -0.13 0.34
C GLY A 26 -17.33 0.82 1.49
N GLU A 27 -18.19 0.86 2.50
CA GLU A 27 -17.94 1.64 3.71
C GLU A 27 -16.63 1.21 4.40
N PRO A 28 -15.90 2.17 5.01
CA PRO A 28 -14.73 1.84 5.80
C PRO A 28 -15.09 0.93 6.99
N ASP A 29 -14.17 0.05 7.35
CA ASP A 29 -14.31 -0.80 8.53
C ASP A 29 -14.21 -0.01 9.85
N VAL A 30 -14.32 -0.72 10.97
CA VAL A 30 -14.29 -0.15 12.33
C VAL A 30 -12.99 0.61 12.64
N GLU A 31 -11.92 0.36 11.89
CA GLU A 31 -10.63 1.04 12.03
C GLU A 31 -10.46 2.19 11.01
N GLY A 32 -11.48 2.46 10.18
CA GLY A 32 -11.46 3.49 9.15
C GLY A 32 -10.74 3.08 7.87
N TRP A 33 -10.54 1.78 7.64
CA TRP A 33 -9.87 1.26 6.45
C TRP A 33 -10.87 0.82 5.39
N VAL A 34 -10.52 1.08 4.13
CA VAL A 34 -11.30 0.63 2.97
C VAL A 34 -10.55 -0.42 2.17
N THR A 35 -11.26 -1.39 1.59
CA THR A 35 -10.65 -2.40 0.70
C THR A 35 -10.97 -2.06 -0.74
N ALA A 36 -9.91 -1.85 -1.53
CA ALA A 36 -10.01 -1.53 -2.95
C ALA A 36 -9.24 -2.57 -3.75
N THR A 37 -9.77 -2.94 -4.91
CA THR A 37 -9.08 -3.80 -5.88
C THR A 37 -8.43 -2.90 -6.92
N LEU A 38 -7.11 -2.99 -7.04
CA LEU A 38 -6.34 -2.24 -8.03
C LEU A 38 -5.95 -3.20 -9.15
N ALA A 39 -6.37 -2.89 -10.38
CA ALA A 39 -5.82 -3.54 -11.56
C ALA A 39 -4.40 -3.02 -11.79
N VAL A 40 -3.44 -3.94 -11.88
CA VAL A 40 -2.02 -3.63 -12.07
C VAL A 40 -1.52 -4.40 -13.28
N GLU A 41 -0.70 -3.75 -14.09
CA GLU A 41 -0.14 -4.38 -15.30
C GLU A 41 0.82 -5.52 -14.95
N SER A 42 1.48 -5.43 -13.79
CA SER A 42 2.38 -6.45 -13.26
C SER A 42 2.57 -6.26 -11.75
N GLU A 43 3.02 -7.31 -11.05
CA GLU A 43 3.40 -7.25 -9.64
C GLU A 43 4.54 -6.25 -9.40
N GLU A 44 5.47 -6.08 -10.34
CA GLU A 44 6.57 -5.10 -10.23
C GLU A 44 6.07 -3.65 -10.26
N VAL A 45 5.11 -3.35 -11.15
CA VAL A 45 4.45 -2.05 -11.22
C VAL A 45 3.67 -1.80 -9.94
N ALA A 46 2.89 -2.81 -9.49
CA ALA A 46 2.15 -2.75 -8.23
C ALA A 46 3.08 -2.44 -7.06
N HIS A 47 4.23 -3.08 -7.03
CA HIS A 47 5.24 -2.87 -6.01
C HIS A 47 5.71 -1.40 -6.00
N SER A 48 6.18 -0.85 -7.13
CA SER A 48 6.64 0.54 -7.18
C SER A 48 5.57 1.56 -6.74
N GLN A 49 4.33 1.35 -7.16
CA GLN A 49 3.21 2.25 -6.85
C GLN A 49 2.79 2.15 -5.37
N LEU A 50 2.72 0.94 -4.83
CA LEU A 50 2.31 0.73 -3.43
C LEU A 50 3.42 1.11 -2.44
N THR A 51 4.68 0.98 -2.80
CA THR A 51 5.81 1.46 -1.99
C THR A 51 5.73 2.98 -1.76
N ALA A 52 5.24 3.74 -2.72
CA ALA A 52 5.00 5.19 -2.56
C ALA A 52 3.90 5.50 -1.51
N LEU A 53 2.98 4.57 -1.24
CA LEU A 53 1.94 4.72 -0.22
C LEU A 53 2.43 4.34 1.19
N GLY A 54 3.50 3.54 1.28
CA GLY A 54 4.08 3.09 2.55
C GLY A 54 3.05 2.40 3.47
N PRO A 55 3.07 2.66 4.79
CA PRO A 55 2.20 1.94 5.76
C PRO A 55 0.70 2.30 5.65
N LYS A 56 0.31 3.12 4.68
CA LYS A 56 -1.07 3.61 4.49
C LYS A 56 -1.89 2.69 3.59
N ALA A 57 -1.24 1.74 2.92
CA ALA A 57 -1.85 0.70 2.10
C ALA A 57 -1.31 -0.67 2.52
N GLY A 58 -2.21 -1.62 2.77
CA GLY A 58 -1.85 -3.01 3.07
C GLY A 58 -2.31 -3.91 1.94
N VAL A 59 -1.42 -4.78 1.46
CA VAL A 59 -1.73 -5.75 0.40
C VAL A 59 -2.32 -7.01 1.02
N ARG A 60 -3.50 -7.42 0.59
CA ARG A 60 -4.24 -8.54 1.21
C ARG A 60 -4.07 -9.88 0.49
N VAL A 61 -3.97 -9.90 -0.84
CA VAL A 61 -4.16 -11.13 -1.65
C VAL A 61 -2.92 -11.59 -2.43
N ALA A 62 -1.97 -10.69 -2.75
CA ALA A 62 -0.74 -11.06 -3.45
C ALA A 62 0.36 -11.49 -2.46
N THR A 63 0.55 -12.80 -2.29
CA THR A 63 1.50 -13.38 -1.31
C THR A 63 2.93 -12.91 -1.58
N GLY A 64 3.39 -12.87 -2.84
CA GLY A 64 4.73 -12.38 -3.20
C GLY A 64 4.95 -10.91 -2.81
N LEU A 65 3.94 -10.06 -3.05
CA LEU A 65 3.97 -8.66 -2.63
C LEU A 65 3.99 -8.53 -1.10
N ARG A 66 3.23 -9.36 -0.38
CA ARG A 66 3.18 -9.35 1.09
C ARG A 66 4.53 -9.70 1.70
N GLU A 67 5.17 -10.75 1.21
CA GLU A 67 6.49 -11.19 1.68
C GLU A 67 7.55 -10.12 1.42
N TRP A 68 7.50 -9.50 0.25
CA TRP A 68 8.40 -8.41 -0.11
C TRP A 68 8.22 -7.19 0.82
N PHE A 69 6.99 -6.70 1.01
CA PHE A 69 6.70 -5.57 1.89
C PHE A 69 7.08 -5.85 3.35
N ALA A 70 6.83 -7.07 3.83
CA ALA A 70 7.22 -7.49 5.16
C ALA A 70 8.76 -7.49 5.32
N GLY A 71 9.49 -7.97 4.30
CA GLY A 71 10.94 -7.95 4.27
C GLY A 71 11.53 -6.55 4.33
N GLU A 72 11.02 -5.61 3.52
CA GLU A 72 11.49 -4.23 3.51
C GLU A 72 11.16 -3.46 4.80
N ALA A 73 9.96 -3.67 5.35
CA ALA A 73 9.59 -3.09 6.63
C ALA A 73 10.52 -3.60 7.75
N ALA A 74 10.84 -4.90 7.75
CA ALA A 74 11.76 -5.49 8.72
C ALA A 74 13.19 -4.95 8.57
N ARG A 75 13.71 -4.82 7.34
CA ARG A 75 15.03 -4.23 7.05
C ARG A 75 15.09 -2.78 7.52
N THR A 76 14.09 -1.98 7.17
CA THR A 76 13.99 -0.57 7.56
C THR A 76 13.96 -0.43 9.08
N ALA A 77 13.13 -1.21 9.77
CA ALA A 77 13.07 -1.19 11.23
C ALA A 77 14.38 -1.63 11.88
N ALA A 78 15.12 -2.57 11.27
CA ALA A 78 16.43 -2.99 11.76
C ALA A 78 17.50 -1.88 11.63
N LEU A 79 17.47 -1.10 10.55
CA LEU A 79 18.36 0.05 10.36
C LEU A 79 18.16 1.10 11.46
N TYR A 80 16.91 1.48 11.75
CA TYR A 80 16.61 2.47 12.78
C TYR A 80 16.91 1.94 14.19
N ARG A 81 16.59 0.68 14.50
CA ARG A 81 16.97 0.09 15.79
C ARG A 81 18.47 0.08 16.02
N ARG A 82 19.28 -0.13 14.97
CA ARG A 82 20.75 -0.09 15.06
C ARG A 82 21.28 1.33 15.29
N ALA A 83 20.63 2.34 14.71
CA ALA A 83 20.99 3.74 14.89
C ALA A 83 20.66 4.25 16.31
N ASP A 84 19.57 3.78 16.91
CA ASP A 84 19.17 4.15 18.28
C ASP A 84 20.05 3.50 19.38
N THR A 85 20.89 2.52 19.02
CA THR A 85 21.81 1.84 19.95
C THR A 85 23.25 2.38 19.86
N GLY A 86 23.48 3.47 19.11
CA GLY A 86 24.79 4.07 18.84
C GLY A 86 25.06 5.36 19.61
#